data_AF-A0A127M1V9-F1
#
_entry.id   AF-A0A127M1V9-F1
#
_cell.length_a   1.000
_cell.length_b   1.000
_cell.length_c   1.000
_cell.angle_alpha   90.00
_cell.angle_beta   90.00
_cell.angle_gamma   90.00
#
_symmetry.space_group_name_H-M   'P 1'
#
loop_
_entity.id
_entity.type
_entity.pdbx_description
1 polymer ?
#
loop_
_entity_poly.entity_id
_entity_poly.type
_entity_poly.pdbx_seq_one_letter_code
_entity_poly.pdbx_strand_id
1 'polypeptide(L)'
;MRAKPKYIIVTPDYDDTSGGRIALHKLCHELNQLGATAVIWPDKWVQRKKAYSLLKQFRLNLKDAIRGVSFSCHPDLNTPLAKLWGVGARDIVVYPEVVAGNPLGNRNVVRWLLHRPGFHTGIVDYNDGDLFFKYADFADDPVVTGGKAERLFVFSVNDVYRNHGLAERKGACYLVRKGEGVEIDARLAGATKIDGLPHPEVAEIFNRCEVFYSFDDASMYSCYAAMCGCTSVVLPKHYASREEWVAKNPALQLGVAYGEEDVAHARATQDRVRGHLNAMENESLASVKRFVELTQRYFA
;
A
#
# COMPACT_ATOMS: atom_id res chain seq x y z
N MET A 1 -24.03 -11.75 -24.32
CA MET A 1 -23.19 -11.69 -23.10
C MET A 1 -23.53 -10.40 -22.35
N ARG A 2 -23.77 -10.46 -21.03
CA ARG A 2 -23.96 -9.25 -20.20
C ARG A 2 -22.61 -8.53 -20.08
N ALA A 3 -22.61 -7.20 -20.13
CA ALA A 3 -21.40 -6.40 -19.91
C ALA A 3 -20.88 -6.62 -18.47
N LYS A 4 -19.57 -6.81 -18.33
CA LYS A 4 -18.92 -6.96 -17.01
C LYS A 4 -19.03 -5.66 -16.21
N PRO A 5 -19.20 -5.71 -14.88
CA PRO A 5 -19.22 -4.51 -14.05
C PRO A 5 -17.84 -3.83 -14.06
N LYS A 6 -17.84 -2.49 -14.00
CA LYS A 6 -16.62 -1.70 -13.81
C LYS A 6 -16.37 -1.51 -12.31
N TYR A 7 -15.10 -1.51 -11.90
CA TYR A 7 -14.68 -1.16 -10.56
C TYR A 7 -14.40 0.34 -10.46
N ILE A 8 -14.94 0.98 -9.43
CA ILE A 8 -14.74 2.39 -9.14
C ILE A 8 -14.06 2.49 -7.78
N ILE A 9 -12.77 2.83 -7.76
CA ILE A 9 -11.98 2.87 -6.54
C ILE A 9 -11.90 4.30 -6.04
N VAL A 10 -12.50 4.56 -4.88
CA VAL A 10 -12.47 5.90 -4.27
C VAL A 10 -11.18 6.08 -3.51
N THR A 11 -10.35 7.03 -3.95
CA THR A 11 -9.03 7.26 -3.34
C THR A 11 -8.59 8.72 -3.47
N PRO A 12 -7.79 9.23 -2.53
CA PRO A 12 -7.04 10.47 -2.71
C PRO A 12 -5.91 10.32 -3.72
N ASP A 13 -5.23 11.44 -3.98
CA ASP A 13 -4.03 11.55 -4.81
C ASP A 13 -2.97 10.50 -4.41
N TYR A 14 -2.23 10.00 -5.40
CA TYR A 14 -1.13 9.07 -5.17
C TYR A 14 -0.06 9.70 -4.27
N ASP A 15 0.47 8.92 -3.34
CA ASP A 15 1.50 9.31 -2.38
C ASP A 15 2.29 8.05 -1.99
N ASP A 16 3.57 8.03 -2.34
CA ASP A 16 4.49 6.92 -2.10
C ASP A 16 4.91 6.77 -0.63
N THR A 17 4.50 7.71 0.23
CA THR A 17 4.73 7.62 1.67
C THR A 17 3.57 6.95 2.41
N SER A 18 2.39 6.81 1.78
CA SER A 18 1.16 6.29 2.36
C SER A 18 0.76 4.91 1.82
N GLY A 19 0.96 3.87 2.63
CA GLY A 19 0.66 2.48 2.24
C GLY A 19 -0.78 2.25 1.77
N GLY A 20 -1.77 2.90 2.40
CA GLY A 20 -3.17 2.79 1.99
C GLY A 20 -3.45 3.40 0.62
N ARG A 21 -2.83 4.55 0.30
CA ARG A 21 -2.96 5.19 -1.02
C ARG A 21 -2.30 4.36 -2.10
N ILE A 22 -1.10 3.83 -1.83
CA ILE A 22 -0.40 2.89 -2.73
C ILE A 22 -1.30 1.68 -3.00
N ALA A 23 -1.88 1.07 -1.97
CA ALA A 23 -2.74 -0.11 -2.12
C ALA A 23 -3.97 0.15 -3.00
N LEU A 24 -4.66 1.29 -2.83
CA LEU A 24 -5.84 1.64 -3.63
C LEU A 24 -5.50 1.86 -5.12
N HIS A 25 -4.43 2.60 -5.40
CA HIS A 25 -3.98 2.83 -6.77
C HIS A 25 -3.47 1.54 -7.41
N LYS A 26 -2.74 0.71 -6.66
CA LYS A 26 -2.26 -0.60 -7.12
C LYS A 26 -3.40 -1.56 -7.42
N LEU A 27 -4.46 -1.59 -6.59
CA LEU A 27 -5.65 -2.38 -6.89
C LEU A 27 -6.27 -1.98 -8.24
N CYS A 28 -6.40 -0.69 -8.51
CA CYS A 28 -6.91 -0.20 -9.80
C CYS A 28 -6.05 -0.69 -10.97
N HIS A 29 -4.74 -0.57 -10.83
CA HIS A 29 -3.78 -1.07 -11.80
C HIS A 29 -3.93 -2.58 -12.03
N GLU A 30 -3.88 -3.39 -10.98
CA GLU A 30 -3.96 -4.86 -11.08
C GLU A 30 -5.27 -5.35 -11.70
N LEU A 31 -6.39 -4.71 -11.35
CA LEU A 31 -7.68 -5.01 -11.97
C LEU A 31 -7.63 -4.77 -13.49
N ASN A 32 -7.05 -3.65 -13.92
CA ASN A 32 -6.88 -3.35 -15.33
C ASN A 32 -5.91 -4.32 -16.03
N GLN A 33 -4.81 -4.72 -15.37
CA GLN A 33 -3.88 -5.72 -15.91
C GLN A 33 -4.53 -7.10 -16.08
N LEU A 34 -5.47 -7.45 -15.19
CA LEU A 34 -6.26 -8.69 -15.26
C LEU A 34 -7.41 -8.62 -16.29
N GLY A 35 -7.57 -7.51 -17.01
CA GLY A 35 -8.61 -7.33 -18.04
C GLY A 35 -9.99 -6.98 -17.47
N ALA A 36 -10.10 -6.63 -16.18
CA ALA A 36 -11.28 -5.93 -15.67
C ALA A 36 -11.21 -4.45 -16.09
N THR A 37 -12.34 -3.74 -16.01
CA THR A 37 -12.35 -2.28 -16.17
C THR A 37 -12.36 -1.66 -14.79
N ALA A 38 -11.30 -0.92 -14.43
CA ALA A 38 -11.19 -0.21 -13.16
C ALA A 38 -10.78 1.25 -13.39
N VAL A 39 -11.39 2.16 -12.63
CA VAL A 39 -11.12 3.59 -12.66
C VAL A 39 -11.00 4.15 -11.25
N ILE A 40 -10.19 5.19 -11.10
CA ILE A 40 -10.10 5.97 -9.86
C ILE A 40 -11.22 7.00 -9.82
N TRP A 41 -11.91 7.07 -8.70
CA TRP A 41 -12.79 8.17 -8.33
C TRP A 41 -12.10 9.05 -7.28
N PRO A 42 -11.69 10.28 -7.65
CA PRO A 42 -11.07 11.19 -6.71
C PRO A 42 -11.95 11.45 -5.47
N ASP A 43 -11.42 11.13 -4.29
CA ASP A 43 -12.12 11.31 -3.01
C ASP A 43 -12.50 12.78 -2.76
N LYS A 44 -11.77 13.74 -3.33
CA LYS A 44 -12.09 15.17 -3.26
C LYS A 44 -13.50 15.47 -3.76
N TRP A 45 -14.04 14.69 -4.70
CA TRP A 45 -15.44 14.81 -5.14
C TRP A 45 -16.43 14.36 -4.06
N VAL A 46 -16.06 13.37 -3.25
CA VAL A 46 -16.83 12.93 -2.08
C VAL A 46 -16.75 13.98 -0.98
N GLN A 47 -15.56 14.49 -0.66
CA GLN A 47 -15.36 15.47 0.40
C GLN A 47 -16.08 16.80 0.14
N ARG A 48 -16.18 17.24 -1.14
CA ARG A 48 -16.92 18.45 -1.53
C ARG A 48 -18.39 18.43 -1.11
N LYS A 49 -19.04 17.27 -1.14
CA LYS A 49 -20.45 17.12 -0.74
C LYS A 49 -20.65 17.51 0.73
N LYS A 50 -19.63 17.26 1.57
CA LYS A 50 -19.63 17.62 2.99
C LYS A 50 -19.25 19.09 3.22
N ALA A 51 -18.34 19.63 2.40
CA ALA A 51 -17.70 20.92 2.66
C ALA A 51 -18.37 22.15 2.00
N TYR A 52 -19.15 21.98 0.92
CA TYR A 52 -19.62 23.11 0.12
C TYR A 52 -21.13 23.09 -0.14
N SER A 53 -21.72 24.26 -0.40
CA SER A 53 -23.11 24.37 -0.86
C SER A 53 -23.29 23.79 -2.27
N LEU A 54 -24.52 23.37 -2.61
CA LEU A 54 -24.85 22.76 -3.91
C LEU A 54 -24.39 23.59 -5.11
N LEU A 55 -24.54 24.93 -5.05
CA LEU A 55 -24.08 25.83 -6.11
C LEU A 55 -22.56 25.81 -6.29
N LYS A 56 -21.80 25.82 -5.18
CA LYS A 56 -20.34 25.77 -5.22
C LYS A 56 -19.85 24.39 -5.68
N GLN A 57 -20.50 23.31 -5.24
CA GLN A 57 -20.26 21.96 -5.73
C GLN A 57 -20.47 21.88 -7.25
N PHE A 58 -21.59 22.38 -7.76
CA PHE A 58 -21.91 22.38 -9.18
C PHE A 58 -20.84 23.11 -10.01
N ARG A 59 -20.43 24.32 -9.59
CA ARG A 59 -19.38 25.10 -10.28
C ARG A 59 -18.03 24.36 -10.33
N LEU A 60 -17.61 23.76 -9.22
CA LEU A 60 -16.35 23.00 -9.16
C LEU A 60 -16.41 21.71 -9.99
N ASN A 61 -17.54 21.01 -9.95
CA ASN A 61 -17.75 19.79 -10.70
C ASN A 61 -17.81 20.06 -12.22
N LEU A 62 -18.44 21.15 -12.64
CA LEU A 62 -18.43 21.59 -14.05
C LEU A 62 -17.02 21.98 -14.50
N LYS A 63 -16.26 22.68 -13.65
CA LYS A 63 -14.86 23.02 -13.93
C LYS A 63 -14.03 21.75 -14.14
N ASP A 64 -14.13 20.78 -13.23
CA ASP A 64 -13.38 19.52 -13.33
C ASP A 64 -13.81 18.67 -14.54
N ALA A 65 -15.10 18.72 -14.89
CA ALA A 65 -15.59 18.02 -16.07
C ALA A 65 -15.04 18.59 -17.40
N ILE A 66 -14.81 19.91 -17.46
CA ILE A 66 -14.28 20.59 -18.65
C ILE A 66 -12.76 20.55 -18.69
N ARG A 67 -12.10 20.86 -17.56
CA ARG A 67 -10.64 21.05 -17.50
C ARG A 67 -9.89 19.82 -17.01
N GLY A 68 -10.59 18.78 -16.60
CA GLY A 68 -10.02 17.70 -15.81
C GLY A 68 -9.88 18.09 -14.34
N VAL A 69 -9.86 17.08 -13.49
CA VAL A 69 -9.54 17.23 -12.07
C VAL A 69 -8.02 17.18 -11.91
N SER A 70 -7.46 18.14 -11.16
CA SER A 70 -6.06 18.05 -10.73
C SER A 70 -5.93 16.85 -9.81
N PHE A 71 -5.27 15.79 -10.26
CA PHE A 71 -5.11 14.56 -9.48
C PHE A 71 -3.78 13.89 -9.80
N SER A 72 -3.03 13.51 -8.78
CA SER A 72 -1.73 12.85 -8.95
C SER A 72 -1.92 11.34 -9.06
N CYS A 73 -1.44 10.76 -10.17
CA CYS A 73 -1.33 9.31 -10.37
C CYS A 73 0.16 8.96 -10.50
N HIS A 74 0.52 7.73 -10.15
CA HIS A 74 1.85 7.22 -10.46
C HIS A 74 1.97 6.97 -11.97
N PRO A 75 3.04 7.44 -12.65
CA PRO A 75 3.16 7.35 -14.12
C PRO A 75 3.13 5.90 -14.64
N ASP A 76 3.69 4.96 -13.88
CA ASP A 76 3.77 3.55 -14.30
C ASP A 76 2.50 2.75 -13.96
N LEU A 77 1.56 3.32 -13.22
CA LEU A 77 0.32 2.64 -12.86
C LEU A 77 -0.81 3.03 -13.82
N ASN A 78 -1.36 2.03 -14.53
CA ASN A 78 -2.64 2.14 -15.24
C ASN A 78 -3.83 2.45 -14.32
N THR A 79 -3.98 3.72 -13.94
CA THR A 79 -5.01 4.22 -13.02
C THR A 79 -5.84 5.33 -13.68
N PRO A 80 -6.70 5.00 -14.66
CA PRO A 80 -7.49 5.99 -15.37
C PRO A 80 -8.50 6.64 -14.44
N LEU A 81 -8.71 7.95 -14.59
CA LEU A 81 -9.67 8.70 -13.79
C LEU A 81 -11.10 8.50 -14.33
N ALA A 82 -12.06 8.34 -13.40
CA ALA A 82 -13.48 8.28 -13.71
C ALA A 82 -13.98 9.63 -14.27
N LYS A 83 -15.05 9.58 -15.05
CA LYS A 83 -15.83 10.78 -15.39
C LYS A 83 -16.90 10.99 -14.32
N LEU A 84 -17.26 12.25 -14.05
CA LEU A 84 -18.12 12.64 -12.92
C LEU A 84 -19.54 12.03 -12.95
N TRP A 85 -20.02 11.64 -14.13
CA TRP A 85 -21.31 11.00 -14.39
C TRP A 85 -21.17 9.50 -14.74
N GLY A 86 -20.02 8.91 -14.42
CA GLY A 86 -19.61 7.60 -14.92
C GLY A 86 -19.94 6.39 -14.04
N VAL A 87 -20.79 6.52 -13.02
CA VAL A 87 -21.14 5.39 -12.13
C VAL A 87 -22.41 4.71 -12.64
N GLY A 88 -22.26 3.52 -13.20
CA GLY A 88 -23.37 2.67 -13.63
C GLY A 88 -24.00 1.92 -12.45
N ALA A 89 -25.28 1.57 -12.56
CA ALA A 89 -26.02 0.86 -11.51
C ALA A 89 -25.48 -0.53 -11.17
N ARG A 90 -24.66 -1.12 -12.04
CA ARG A 90 -24.00 -2.42 -11.85
C ARG A 90 -22.52 -2.30 -11.48
N ASP A 91 -21.96 -1.11 -11.56
CA ASP A 91 -20.55 -0.91 -11.23
C ASP A 91 -20.31 -1.20 -9.75
N ILE A 92 -19.15 -1.74 -9.42
CA ILE A 92 -18.76 -2.08 -8.06
C ILE A 92 -17.93 -0.92 -7.52
N VAL A 93 -18.41 -0.27 -6.47
CA VAL A 93 -17.71 0.85 -5.83
C VAL A 93 -16.89 0.33 -4.66
N VAL A 94 -15.59 0.58 -4.69
CA VAL A 94 -14.64 0.20 -3.64
C VAL A 94 -14.32 1.44 -2.81
N TYR A 95 -14.64 1.39 -1.52
CA TYR A 95 -14.28 2.41 -0.56
C TYR A 95 -13.24 1.88 0.45
N PRO A 96 -12.19 2.65 0.77
CA PRO A 96 -11.39 2.36 1.95
C PRO A 96 -12.19 2.63 3.22
N GLU A 97 -11.72 2.08 4.34
CA GLU A 97 -12.39 2.15 5.65
C GLU A 97 -12.59 3.58 6.17
N VAL A 98 -11.77 4.53 5.70
CA VAL A 98 -11.83 5.94 6.10
C VAL A 98 -12.98 6.71 5.45
N VAL A 99 -13.65 6.15 4.43
CA VAL A 99 -14.77 6.81 3.76
C VAL A 99 -16.08 6.42 4.43
N ALA A 100 -16.67 7.32 5.21
CA ALA A 100 -17.98 7.08 5.85
C ALA A 100 -19.14 6.97 4.83
N GLY A 101 -20.04 6.01 5.07
CA GLY A 101 -21.29 5.78 4.36
C GLY A 101 -21.13 5.29 2.92
N ASN A 102 -22.10 5.62 2.07
CA ASN A 102 -22.10 5.35 0.63
C ASN A 102 -22.18 6.64 -0.20
N PRO A 103 -21.10 7.44 -0.32
CA PRO A 103 -21.17 8.75 -0.96
C PRO A 103 -21.59 8.76 -2.44
N LEU A 104 -21.44 7.64 -3.15
CA LEU A 104 -21.84 7.49 -4.55
C LEU A 104 -23.25 6.87 -4.68
N GLY A 105 -23.85 6.41 -3.57
CA GLY A 105 -25.20 5.84 -3.55
C GLY A 105 -25.36 4.57 -4.40
N ASN A 106 -24.28 3.81 -4.60
CA ASN A 106 -24.32 2.59 -5.41
C ASN A 106 -24.80 1.39 -4.59
N ARG A 107 -25.49 0.43 -5.20
CA ARG A 107 -25.91 -0.80 -4.51
C ARG A 107 -24.77 -1.78 -4.30
N ASN A 108 -23.80 -1.81 -5.21
CA ASN A 108 -22.70 -2.76 -5.20
C ASN A 108 -21.49 -2.11 -4.53
N VAL A 109 -21.41 -2.23 -3.21
CA VAL A 109 -20.37 -1.57 -2.41
C VAL A 109 -19.42 -2.61 -1.82
N VAL A 110 -18.13 -2.40 -2.06
CA VAL A 110 -17.05 -3.08 -1.35
C VAL A 110 -16.45 -2.12 -0.33
N ARG A 111 -16.31 -2.59 0.91
CA ARG A 111 -15.56 -1.91 1.96
C ARG A 111 -14.21 -2.60 2.15
N TRP A 112 -13.13 -1.92 1.77
CA TRP A 112 -11.79 -2.47 1.93
C TRP A 112 -11.11 -1.89 3.17
N LEU A 113 -10.90 -2.74 4.18
CA LEU A 113 -10.26 -2.41 5.43
C LEU A 113 -8.74 -2.47 5.26
N LEU A 114 -8.11 -1.31 5.05
CA LEU A 114 -6.66 -1.16 4.99
C LEU A 114 -6.05 -1.04 6.39
N HIS A 115 -6.87 -0.65 7.36
CA HIS A 115 -6.58 -0.66 8.78
C HIS A 115 -7.86 -0.96 9.58
N ARG A 116 -7.74 -1.13 10.91
CA ARG A 116 -8.89 -1.27 11.80
C ARG A 116 -9.89 -0.12 11.61
N PRO A 117 -11.19 -0.41 11.46
CA PRO A 117 -12.24 0.60 11.42
C PRO A 117 -12.09 1.66 12.52
N GLY A 118 -12.27 2.93 12.15
CA GLY A 118 -12.21 4.06 13.09
C GLY A 118 -10.81 4.46 13.56
N PHE A 119 -9.74 3.71 13.25
CA PHE A 119 -8.39 4.06 13.75
C PHE A 119 -7.92 5.45 13.33
N HIS A 120 -8.09 5.81 12.05
CA HIS A 120 -7.63 7.10 11.52
C HIS A 120 -8.61 8.26 11.71
N THR A 121 -9.91 7.96 11.76
CA THR A 121 -10.98 8.96 11.68
C THR A 121 -11.84 9.05 12.94
N GLY A 122 -11.78 8.05 13.83
CA GLY A 122 -12.73 7.86 14.91
C GLY A 122 -14.15 7.48 14.46
N ILE A 123 -14.37 7.28 13.16
CA ILE A 123 -15.71 7.09 12.58
C ILE A 123 -15.80 5.68 11.97
N VAL A 124 -16.82 4.94 12.39
CA VAL A 124 -17.24 3.65 11.79
C VAL A 124 -18.68 3.82 11.33
N ASP A 125 -18.85 4.03 10.02
CA ASP A 125 -20.14 4.27 9.36
C ASP A 125 -20.13 3.55 8.02
N TYR A 126 -20.58 2.29 8.03
CA TYR A 126 -20.64 1.40 6.87
C TYR A 126 -22.07 0.89 6.69
N ASN A 127 -22.48 0.54 5.48
CA ASN A 127 -23.85 0.09 5.23
C ASN A 127 -23.97 -1.42 5.49
N ASP A 128 -25.14 -1.89 5.90
CA ASP A 128 -25.43 -3.30 6.15
C ASP A 128 -25.20 -4.21 4.92
N GLY A 129 -25.23 -3.64 3.71
CA GLY A 129 -25.03 -4.35 2.45
C GLY A 129 -23.60 -4.32 1.90
N ASP A 130 -22.66 -3.66 2.58
CA ASP A 130 -21.26 -3.59 2.15
C ASP A 130 -20.62 -4.99 2.16
N LEU A 131 -19.94 -5.35 1.08
CA LEU A 131 -19.08 -6.53 1.04
C LEU A 131 -17.69 -6.18 1.58
N PHE A 132 -17.30 -6.80 2.70
CA PHE A 132 -16.04 -6.49 3.36
C PHE A 132 -14.86 -7.28 2.82
N PHE A 133 -13.76 -6.58 2.62
CA PHE A 133 -12.43 -7.16 2.43
C PHE A 133 -11.45 -6.55 3.42
N LYS A 134 -10.43 -7.30 3.83
CA LYS A 134 -9.35 -6.83 4.70
C LYS A 134 -8.00 -6.98 4.04
N TYR A 135 -7.10 -6.01 4.25
CA TYR A 135 -5.74 -6.08 3.73
C TYR A 135 -4.95 -7.23 4.37
N ALA A 136 -5.07 -7.35 5.68
CA ALA A 136 -4.55 -8.44 6.51
C ALA A 136 -5.37 -8.55 7.80
N ASP A 137 -5.12 -9.58 8.61
CA ASP A 137 -5.93 -9.86 9.81
C ASP A 137 -5.91 -8.74 10.85
N PHE A 138 -4.83 -7.93 10.90
CA PHE A 138 -4.77 -6.79 11.81
C PHE A 138 -5.83 -5.72 11.49
N ALA A 139 -6.28 -5.63 10.24
CA ALA A 139 -7.22 -4.62 9.76
C ALA A 139 -8.69 -5.03 9.98
N ASP A 140 -8.96 -6.29 10.32
CA ASP A 140 -10.31 -6.75 10.57
C ASP A 140 -10.87 -6.23 11.90
N ASP A 141 -12.19 -6.09 11.93
CA ASP A 141 -12.99 -5.98 13.14
C ASP A 141 -14.18 -6.93 12.99
N PRO A 142 -14.15 -8.11 13.64
CA PRO A 142 -15.20 -9.10 13.50
C PRO A 142 -16.59 -8.63 13.95
N VAL A 143 -16.67 -7.61 14.82
CA VAL A 143 -17.96 -7.02 15.23
C VAL A 143 -18.57 -6.25 14.06
N VAL A 144 -17.74 -5.55 13.29
CA VAL A 144 -18.15 -4.78 12.11
C VAL A 144 -18.40 -5.68 10.91
N THR A 145 -17.53 -6.66 10.68
CA THR A 145 -17.54 -7.49 9.45
C THR A 145 -18.35 -8.77 9.59
N GLY A 146 -18.85 -9.07 10.80
CA GLY A 146 -19.45 -10.36 11.14
C GLY A 146 -18.49 -11.53 11.01
N GLY A 147 -17.17 -11.28 11.01
CA GLY A 147 -16.12 -12.28 10.79
C GLY A 147 -16.04 -12.82 9.36
N LYS A 148 -16.64 -12.13 8.38
CA LYS A 148 -16.73 -12.58 6.98
C LYS A 148 -15.82 -11.82 6.01
N ALA A 149 -14.98 -10.92 6.51
CA ALA A 149 -14.09 -10.14 5.65
C ALA A 149 -13.04 -11.03 4.98
N GLU A 150 -13.09 -11.09 3.66
CA GLU A 150 -12.13 -11.84 2.84
C GLU A 150 -10.82 -11.08 2.66
N ARG A 151 -9.71 -11.79 2.47
CA ARG A 151 -8.42 -11.12 2.29
C ARG A 151 -8.29 -10.55 0.85
N LEU A 152 -8.01 -9.25 0.77
CA LEU A 152 -7.56 -8.57 -0.44
C LEU A 152 -6.21 -7.92 -0.17
N PHE A 153 -5.16 -8.58 -0.63
CA PHE A 153 -3.78 -8.15 -0.48
C PHE A 153 -3.22 -7.71 -1.83
N VAL A 154 -2.56 -6.56 -1.86
CA VAL A 154 -1.83 -6.06 -3.02
C VAL A 154 -0.39 -5.78 -2.64
N PHE A 155 0.54 -6.19 -3.48
CA PHE A 155 1.97 -6.08 -3.24
C PHE A 155 2.72 -5.90 -4.55
N SER A 156 3.78 -5.09 -4.51
CA SER A 156 4.73 -4.96 -5.61
C SER A 156 6.09 -4.56 -5.10
N VAL A 157 7.11 -5.04 -5.79
CA VAL A 157 8.49 -4.65 -5.62
C VAL A 157 8.80 -3.46 -6.53
N ASN A 158 9.56 -2.48 -6.04
CA ASN A 158 10.05 -1.41 -6.89
C ASN A 158 11.33 -1.88 -7.62
N ASP A 159 11.28 -1.96 -8.95
CA ASP A 159 12.34 -2.51 -9.81
C ASP A 159 13.64 -1.72 -9.81
N VAL A 160 13.63 -0.47 -9.32
CA VAL A 160 14.85 0.33 -9.17
C VAL A 160 15.83 -0.31 -8.18
N TYR A 161 15.33 -1.11 -7.24
CA TYR A 161 16.15 -1.82 -6.27
C TYR A 161 16.71 -3.11 -6.86
N ARG A 162 17.96 -3.00 -7.30
CA ARG A 162 18.74 -4.11 -7.84
C ARG A 162 20.21 -3.92 -7.49
N ASN A 163 20.90 -5.04 -7.30
CA ASN A 163 22.33 -5.04 -7.04
C ASN A 163 23.09 -4.71 -8.33
N HIS A 164 23.86 -3.64 -8.32
CA HIS A 164 24.72 -3.19 -9.42
C HIS A 164 26.08 -3.90 -9.44
N GLY A 165 26.35 -4.81 -8.50
CA GLY A 165 27.58 -5.59 -8.45
C GLY A 165 28.82 -4.77 -8.11
N LEU A 166 28.66 -3.64 -7.42
CA LEU A 166 29.79 -2.80 -7.01
C LEU A 166 30.75 -3.57 -6.10
N ALA A 167 32.03 -3.61 -6.47
CA ALA A 167 33.06 -4.41 -5.81
C ALA A 167 33.43 -3.87 -4.42
N GLU A 168 33.35 -2.54 -4.22
CA GLU A 168 33.60 -1.90 -2.94
C GLU A 168 32.33 -1.22 -2.42
N ARG A 169 31.99 -1.51 -1.17
CA ARG A 169 30.91 -0.85 -0.41
C ARG A 169 31.48 -0.29 0.87
N LYS A 170 31.10 0.94 1.23
CA LYS A 170 31.65 1.63 2.40
C LYS A 170 30.57 2.45 3.09
N GLY A 171 30.68 2.54 4.42
CA GLY A 171 29.83 3.38 5.25
C GLY A 171 28.43 2.81 5.48
N ALA A 172 27.64 3.57 6.23
CA ALA A 172 26.29 3.21 6.65
C ALA A 172 25.25 4.21 6.14
N CYS A 173 24.03 3.73 6.00
CA CYS A 173 22.84 4.55 5.84
C CYS A 173 21.76 4.11 6.83
N TYR A 174 20.77 4.97 7.08
CA TYR A 174 19.71 4.65 8.03
C TYR A 174 18.36 5.30 7.70
N LEU A 175 17.29 4.73 8.24
CA LEU A 175 15.90 5.15 8.06
C LEU A 175 15.22 5.27 9.42
N VAL A 176 14.54 6.39 9.71
CA VAL A 176 13.82 6.59 10.99
C VAL A 176 12.32 6.35 10.83
N ARG A 177 11.65 7.06 9.91
CA ARG A 177 10.19 6.98 9.69
C ARG A 177 9.36 6.91 10.98
N LYS A 178 8.85 5.71 11.33
CA LYS A 178 7.97 5.45 12.49
C LYS A 178 8.74 5.29 13.81
N GLY A 179 10.05 5.39 13.78
CA GLY A 179 10.94 5.39 14.94
C GLY A 179 10.96 6.74 15.67
N GLU A 180 9.80 7.34 15.94
CA GLU A 180 9.74 8.62 16.67
C GLU A 180 10.42 8.51 18.05
N GLY A 181 11.12 9.58 18.44
CA GLY A 181 11.78 9.70 19.74
C GLY A 181 13.03 8.83 19.93
N VAL A 182 13.52 8.16 18.88
CA VAL A 182 14.73 7.33 18.99
C VAL A 182 15.98 8.20 18.91
N GLU A 183 16.85 8.06 19.91
CA GLU A 183 18.19 8.64 19.90
C GLU A 183 19.04 7.92 18.84
N ILE A 184 19.59 8.69 17.90
CA ILE A 184 20.43 8.14 16.86
C ILE A 184 21.82 7.92 17.45
N ASP A 185 22.23 6.65 17.49
CA ASP A 185 23.54 6.23 18.00
C ASP A 185 24.67 7.03 17.31
N ALA A 186 25.64 7.47 18.11
CA ALA A 186 26.83 8.19 17.65
C ALA A 186 27.62 7.41 16.58
N ARG A 187 27.51 6.08 16.52
CA ARG A 187 28.10 5.25 15.45
C ARG A 187 27.54 5.55 14.05
N LEU A 188 26.34 6.15 13.99
CA LEU A 188 25.71 6.62 12.76
C LEU A 188 26.04 8.09 12.45
N ALA A 189 26.96 8.71 13.20
CA ALA A 189 27.45 10.04 12.87
C ALA A 189 28.09 10.04 11.47
N GLY A 190 27.56 10.89 10.58
CA GLY A 190 27.98 10.95 9.18
C GLY A 190 27.34 9.90 8.25
N ALA A 191 26.52 8.98 8.77
CA ALA A 191 25.73 8.07 7.94
C ALA A 191 24.62 8.84 7.19
N THR A 192 24.29 8.38 5.98
CA THR A 192 23.24 9.02 5.17
C THR A 192 21.85 8.62 5.69
N LYS A 193 21.05 9.61 6.12
CA LYS A 193 19.63 9.40 6.43
C LYS A 193 18.83 9.35 5.13
N ILE A 194 18.06 8.28 4.91
CA ILE A 194 17.35 8.07 3.64
C ILE A 194 15.89 8.56 3.65
N ASP A 195 15.38 9.01 4.80
CA ASP A 195 13.99 9.48 4.93
C ASP A 195 13.69 10.61 3.93
N GLY A 196 12.62 10.44 3.15
CA GLY A 196 12.13 11.45 2.19
C GLY A 196 12.93 11.55 0.88
N LEU A 197 14.00 10.77 0.71
CA LEU A 197 14.73 10.73 -0.55
C LEU A 197 13.96 9.95 -1.63
N PRO A 198 14.07 10.34 -2.91
CA PRO A 198 13.47 9.60 -4.02
C PRO A 198 14.00 8.17 -4.13
N HIS A 199 13.14 7.23 -4.54
CA HIS A 199 13.49 5.82 -4.69
C HIS A 199 14.80 5.54 -5.48
N PRO A 200 15.09 6.18 -6.63
CA PRO A 200 16.35 5.98 -7.34
C PRO A 200 17.58 6.40 -6.54
N GLU A 201 17.49 7.51 -5.81
CA GLU A 201 18.59 7.98 -4.96
C GLU A 201 18.86 7.01 -3.80
N VAL A 202 17.79 6.49 -3.20
CA VAL A 202 17.89 5.45 -2.16
C VAL A 202 18.50 4.15 -2.71
N ALA A 203 18.15 3.75 -3.93
CA ALA A 203 18.74 2.58 -4.56
C ALA A 203 20.26 2.73 -4.78
N GLU A 204 20.71 3.92 -5.19
CA GLU A 204 22.14 4.23 -5.30
C GLU A 204 22.83 4.26 -3.92
N ILE A 205 22.16 4.75 -2.87
CA ILE A 205 22.65 4.66 -1.49
C ILE A 205 22.85 3.21 -1.07
N PHE A 206 21.86 2.34 -1.28
CA PHE A 206 21.98 0.94 -0.91
C PHE A 206 23.04 0.19 -1.72
N ASN A 207 23.28 0.57 -2.98
CA ASN A 207 24.34 -0.04 -3.77
C ASN A 207 25.76 0.33 -3.28
N ARG A 208 25.96 1.53 -2.72
CA ARG A 208 27.27 1.98 -2.23
C ARG A 208 27.54 1.68 -0.75
N CYS A 209 26.51 1.60 0.09
CA CYS A 209 26.67 1.39 1.53
C CYS A 209 26.91 -0.09 1.86
N GLU A 210 27.71 -0.31 2.91
CA GLU A 210 27.96 -1.66 3.45
C GLU A 210 26.77 -2.15 4.29
N VAL A 211 26.23 -1.26 5.12
CA VAL A 211 25.15 -1.56 6.06
C VAL A 211 24.05 -0.51 6.03
N PHE A 212 22.82 -0.97 6.18
CA PHE A 212 21.62 -0.17 6.33
C PHE A 212 20.96 -0.49 7.67
N TYR A 213 20.71 0.55 8.48
CA TYR A 213 20.00 0.44 9.75
C TYR A 213 18.58 1.01 9.65
N SER A 214 17.58 0.16 9.89
CA SER A 214 16.19 0.57 9.97
C SER A 214 15.74 0.68 11.42
N PHE A 215 15.19 1.85 11.78
CA PHE A 215 14.49 2.07 13.05
C PHE A 215 12.96 1.84 12.91
N ASP A 216 12.50 1.38 11.74
CA ASP A 216 11.13 0.95 11.47
C ASP A 216 11.10 -0.58 11.30
N ASP A 217 10.39 -1.26 12.22
CA ASP A 217 10.29 -2.72 12.28
C ASP A 217 9.59 -3.34 11.07
N ALA A 218 8.85 -2.56 10.27
CA ALA A 218 7.99 -3.06 9.20
C ALA A 218 8.28 -2.41 7.83
N SER A 219 9.50 -1.91 7.63
CA SER A 219 9.86 -1.18 6.42
C SER A 219 10.32 -2.09 5.28
N MET A 220 9.67 -1.95 4.11
CA MET A 220 10.13 -2.61 2.88
C MET A 220 11.52 -2.16 2.42
N TYR A 221 12.01 -1.00 2.88
CA TYR A 221 13.39 -0.55 2.62
C TYR A 221 14.43 -1.55 3.13
N SER A 222 14.12 -2.35 4.15
CA SER A 222 15.01 -3.43 4.61
C SER A 222 15.20 -4.51 3.56
N CYS A 223 14.13 -4.96 2.91
CA CYS A 223 14.24 -5.89 1.78
C CYS A 223 14.92 -5.25 0.58
N TYR A 224 14.66 -3.96 0.30
CA TYR A 224 15.30 -3.25 -0.81
C TYR A 224 16.81 -3.08 -0.61
N ALA A 225 17.25 -2.78 0.61
CA ALA A 225 18.67 -2.74 0.95
C ALA A 225 19.33 -4.10 0.68
N ALA A 226 18.69 -5.19 1.15
CA ALA A 226 19.15 -6.56 0.90
C ALA A 226 19.22 -6.89 -0.60
N MET A 227 18.20 -6.51 -1.39
CA MET A 227 18.17 -6.70 -2.84
C MET A 227 19.27 -5.95 -3.59
N CYS A 228 19.73 -4.81 -3.06
CA CYS A 228 20.86 -4.05 -3.59
C CYS A 228 22.22 -4.58 -3.11
N GLY A 229 22.25 -5.60 -2.25
CA GLY A 229 23.47 -6.18 -1.67
C GLY A 229 23.95 -5.49 -0.38
N CYS A 230 23.22 -4.51 0.14
CA CYS A 230 23.52 -3.87 1.42
C CYS A 230 23.11 -4.79 2.58
N THR A 231 23.93 -4.90 3.63
CA THR A 231 23.53 -5.66 4.83
C THR A 231 22.41 -4.88 5.54
N SER A 232 21.20 -5.44 5.59
CA SER A 232 20.06 -4.78 6.23
C SER A 232 19.90 -5.24 7.68
N VAL A 233 19.83 -4.28 8.59
CA VAL A 233 19.61 -4.49 10.03
C VAL A 233 18.41 -3.68 10.49
N VAL A 234 17.38 -4.36 10.98
CA VAL A 234 16.27 -3.75 11.71
C VAL A 234 16.65 -3.75 13.19
N LEU A 235 16.61 -2.58 13.82
CA LEU A 235 16.96 -2.41 15.23
C LEU A 235 15.75 -2.81 16.10
N PRO A 236 15.88 -3.83 16.98
CA PRO A 236 14.78 -4.31 17.80
C PRO A 236 14.17 -3.22 18.68
N LYS A 237 12.84 -3.06 18.61
CA LYS A 237 12.09 -2.13 19.47
C LYS A 237 10.81 -2.74 20.05
N HIS A 238 9.95 -3.31 19.21
CA HIS A 238 8.61 -3.73 19.65
C HIS A 238 8.46 -5.24 19.91
N TYR A 239 9.43 -6.07 19.51
CA TYR A 239 9.33 -7.53 19.62
C TYR A 239 10.52 -8.10 20.39
N ALA A 240 10.25 -9.10 21.23
CA ALA A 240 11.25 -9.67 22.13
C ALA A 240 12.22 -10.63 21.42
N SER A 241 11.86 -11.11 20.23
CA SER A 241 12.65 -12.09 19.47
C SER A 241 12.47 -11.93 17.97
N ARG A 242 13.41 -12.50 17.21
CA ARG A 242 13.35 -12.60 15.75
C ARG A 242 12.10 -13.35 15.30
N GLU A 243 11.75 -14.44 15.99
CA GLU A 243 10.59 -15.27 15.67
C GLU A 243 9.28 -14.49 15.78
N GLU A 244 9.13 -13.73 16.86
CA GLU A 244 7.97 -12.86 17.07
C GLU A 244 7.90 -11.75 16.01
N TRP A 245 9.03 -11.10 15.74
CA TRP A 245 9.12 -10.05 14.72
C TRP A 245 8.75 -10.57 13.33
N VAL A 246 9.27 -11.72 12.92
CA VAL A 246 8.96 -12.35 11.63
C VAL A 246 7.50 -12.77 11.53
N ALA A 247 6.90 -13.27 12.61
CA ALA A 247 5.48 -13.62 12.62
C ALA A 247 4.57 -12.43 12.31
N LYS A 248 5.01 -11.21 12.65
CA LYS A 248 4.30 -9.96 12.31
C LYS A 248 4.75 -9.34 10.98
N ASN A 249 5.99 -9.60 10.57
CA ASN A 249 6.61 -9.02 9.37
C ASN A 249 7.16 -10.10 8.43
N PRO A 250 6.30 -11.00 7.88
CA PRO A 250 6.76 -12.15 7.10
C PRO A 250 7.52 -11.75 5.82
N ALA A 251 7.30 -10.54 5.30
CA ALA A 251 8.05 -9.98 4.19
C ALA A 251 9.56 -9.85 4.48
N LEU A 252 9.92 -9.61 5.74
CA LEU A 252 11.27 -9.31 6.19
C LEU A 252 12.03 -10.54 6.68
N GLN A 253 11.48 -11.74 6.51
CA GLN A 253 12.06 -12.96 7.07
C GLN A 253 13.43 -13.34 6.48
N LEU A 254 13.73 -12.92 5.24
CA LEU A 254 14.96 -13.23 4.50
C LEU A 254 15.77 -11.97 4.22
N GLY A 255 17.09 -12.09 4.24
CA GLY A 255 18.01 -11.00 3.86
C GLY A 255 18.06 -9.81 4.83
N VAL A 256 17.30 -9.86 5.91
CA VAL A 256 17.19 -8.81 6.92
C VAL A 256 17.52 -9.40 8.29
N ALA A 257 18.36 -8.70 9.02
CA ALA A 257 18.73 -9.03 10.39
C ALA A 257 17.76 -8.33 11.35
N TYR A 258 17.31 -9.04 12.39
CA TYR A 258 16.70 -8.42 13.56
C TYR A 258 17.75 -8.28 14.66
N GLY A 259 18.32 -7.09 14.80
CA GLY A 259 19.51 -6.86 15.63
C GLY A 259 20.82 -7.19 14.91
N GLU A 260 21.94 -6.76 15.49
CA GLU A 260 23.28 -6.97 14.89
C GLU A 260 23.76 -8.42 15.01
N GLU A 261 23.26 -9.11 16.02
CA GLU A 261 23.48 -10.54 16.25
C GLU A 261 22.93 -11.41 15.11
N ASP A 262 21.95 -10.93 14.34
CA ASP A 262 21.28 -11.65 13.25
C ASP A 262 21.87 -11.34 11.86
N VAL A 263 22.99 -10.61 11.79
CA VAL A 263 23.66 -10.24 10.53
C VAL A 263 24.12 -11.48 9.73
N ALA A 264 24.53 -12.54 10.41
CA ALA A 264 24.93 -13.78 9.75
C ALA A 264 23.77 -14.41 8.96
N HIS A 265 22.55 -14.41 9.53
CA HIS A 265 21.33 -14.86 8.85
C HIS A 265 21.00 -13.98 7.65
N ALA A 266 21.06 -12.65 7.83
CA ALA A 266 20.76 -11.71 6.75
C ALA A 266 21.66 -11.95 5.54
N ARG A 267 22.98 -12.09 5.76
CA ARG A 267 23.94 -12.38 4.70
C ARG A 267 23.71 -13.75 4.07
N ALA A 268 23.45 -14.78 4.87
CA ALA A 268 23.24 -16.14 4.40
C ALA A 268 21.94 -16.34 3.60
N THR A 269 20.99 -15.41 3.69
CA THR A 269 19.67 -15.52 3.04
C THR A 269 19.35 -14.39 2.06
N GLN A 270 20.31 -13.49 1.81
CA GLN A 270 20.13 -12.30 0.98
C GLN A 270 19.75 -12.63 -0.48
N ASP A 271 20.36 -13.66 -1.05
CA ASP A 271 20.12 -14.15 -2.41
C ASP A 271 18.68 -14.64 -2.63
N ARG A 272 18.00 -15.07 -1.55
CA ARG A 272 16.63 -15.58 -1.59
C ARG A 272 15.56 -14.49 -1.48
N VAL A 273 15.93 -13.25 -1.15
CA VAL A 273 14.97 -12.14 -0.94
C VAL A 273 14.10 -11.92 -2.18
N ARG A 274 14.70 -11.85 -3.37
CA ARG A 274 13.96 -11.61 -4.60
C ARG A 274 12.94 -12.73 -4.88
N GLY A 275 13.32 -13.99 -4.66
CA GLY A 275 12.42 -15.12 -4.80
C GLY A 275 11.22 -15.04 -3.83
N HIS A 276 11.48 -14.66 -2.57
CA HIS A 276 10.45 -14.46 -1.56
C HIS A 276 9.46 -13.35 -1.93
N LEU A 277 9.97 -12.20 -2.37
CA LEU A 277 9.10 -11.08 -2.78
C LEU A 277 8.30 -11.40 -4.04
N ASN A 278 8.88 -12.11 -5.02
CA ASN A 278 8.15 -12.57 -6.20
C ASN A 278 7.01 -13.53 -5.83
N ALA A 279 7.21 -14.39 -4.82
CA ALA A 279 6.14 -15.25 -4.31
C ALA A 279 5.00 -14.42 -3.71
N MET A 280 5.32 -13.35 -2.96
CA MET A 280 4.31 -12.41 -2.44
C MET A 280 3.57 -11.65 -3.54
N GLU A 281 4.24 -11.26 -4.63
CA GLU A 281 3.58 -10.65 -5.80
C GLU A 281 2.60 -11.61 -6.46
N ASN A 282 2.95 -12.90 -6.57
CA ASN A 282 2.05 -13.94 -7.07
C ASN A 282 0.84 -14.15 -6.14
N GLU A 283 1.04 -14.13 -4.83
CA GLU A 283 -0.06 -14.18 -3.84
C GLU A 283 -0.98 -12.97 -3.94
N SER A 284 -0.41 -11.78 -4.12
CA SER A 284 -1.13 -10.53 -4.39
C SER A 284 -2.01 -10.68 -5.64
N LEU A 285 -1.44 -11.13 -6.76
CA LEU A 285 -2.19 -11.34 -8.00
C LEU A 285 -3.33 -12.37 -7.83
N ALA A 286 -3.07 -13.47 -7.10
CA ALA A 286 -4.08 -14.46 -6.78
C ALA A 286 -5.20 -13.87 -5.89
N SER A 287 -4.85 -12.98 -4.97
CA SER A 287 -5.81 -12.26 -4.12
C SER A 287 -6.72 -11.35 -4.93
N VAL A 288 -6.19 -10.61 -5.90
CA VAL A 288 -7.00 -9.74 -6.77
C VAL A 288 -7.91 -10.55 -7.69
N LYS A 289 -7.45 -11.69 -8.22
CA LYS A 289 -8.30 -12.61 -9.00
C LYS A 289 -9.49 -13.12 -8.18
N ARG A 290 -9.24 -13.59 -6.94
CA ARG A 290 -10.31 -14.01 -6.03
C ARG A 290 -11.27 -12.87 -5.70
N PHE A 291 -10.75 -11.65 -5.48
CA PHE A 291 -11.58 -10.47 -5.26
C PHE A 291 -12.55 -10.22 -6.43
N VAL A 292 -12.06 -10.32 -7.68
CA VAL A 292 -12.91 -10.18 -8.87
C VAL A 292 -14.00 -11.26 -8.92
N GLU A 293 -13.64 -12.52 -8.68
CA GLU A 293 -14.58 -13.64 -8.71
C GLU A 293 -15.66 -13.51 -7.62
N LEU A 294 -15.26 -13.19 -6.39
CA LEU A 294 -16.15 -13.07 -5.25
C LEU A 294 -17.13 -11.90 -5.42
N THR A 295 -16.63 -10.73 -5.79
CA THR A 295 -17.48 -9.54 -5.98
C THR A 295 -18.44 -9.72 -7.15
N GLN A 296 -18.00 -10.28 -8.28
CA GLN A 296 -18.90 -10.54 -9.41
C GLN A 296 -19.95 -11.60 -9.09
N ARG A 297 -19.61 -12.61 -8.30
CA ARG A 297 -20.59 -13.62 -7.83
C ARG A 297 -21.59 -13.03 -6.85
N TYR A 298 -21.12 -12.22 -5.90
CA TYR A 298 -21.94 -11.63 -4.86
C TYR A 298 -22.95 -10.61 -5.42
N PHE A 299 -22.55 -9.83 -6.43
CA PHE A 299 -23.39 -8.78 -7.05
C PHE A 299 -24.04 -9.19 -8.39
N ALA A 300 -24.03 -10.48 -8.75
CA ALA A 300 -24.53 -11.01 -10.02
C ALA A 300 -26.04 -10.82 -10.26
#